data_AF-A0A8T5H4R4-F1
#
_entry.id   AF-A0A8T5H4R4-F1
#
_cell.length_a   1.000
_cell.length_b   1.000
_cell.length_c   1.000
_cell.angle_alpha   90.00
_cell.angle_beta   90.00
_cell.angle_gamma   90.00
#
_symmetry.space_group_name_H-M   'P 1'
#
loop_
_entity.id
_entity.type
_entity.pdbx_description
1 polymer ?
#
loop_
_entity_poly.entity_id
_entity_poly.type
_entity_poly.pdbx_seq_one_letter_code
_entity_poly.pdbx_strand_id
1 'polypeptide(L)'
;MAKKEIKPDKTLAIVGLVLTILNVLPGLWAILAGPKYRTQGILQLVLTIVSIPLMLMLIGIPLYFGIWIWSIVTMAKVYQDSQ
;
A
#
# COMPACT_ATOMS: atom_id res chain seq x y z
N MET A 1 -6.42 26.97 6.79
CA MET A 1 -7.04 25.80 6.12
C MET A 1 -6.99 24.64 7.10
N ALA A 2 -8.13 24.24 7.67
CA ALA A 2 -8.18 23.13 8.63
C ALA A 2 -7.83 21.83 7.88
N LYS A 3 -6.68 21.23 8.20
CA LYS A 3 -6.27 19.92 7.71
C LYS A 3 -7.21 18.92 8.35
N LYS A 4 -8.27 18.53 7.63
CA LYS A 4 -9.26 17.54 8.09
C LYS A 4 -8.49 16.27 8.40
N GLU A 5 -8.37 15.91 9.68
CA GLU A 5 -7.76 14.65 10.08
C GLU A 5 -8.68 13.53 9.62
N ILE A 6 -8.36 12.96 8.46
CA ILE A 6 -9.02 11.76 7.94
C ILE A 6 -8.59 10.64 8.90
N LYS A 7 -9.45 10.34 9.87
CA LYS A 7 -9.29 9.15 10.70
C LYS A 7 -9.31 7.94 9.77
N PRO A 8 -8.41 6.97 9.97
CA PRO A 8 -8.41 5.77 9.16
C PRO A 8 -9.73 5.04 9.39
N ASP A 9 -10.53 4.93 8.33
CA ASP A 9 -11.83 4.27 8.36
C ASP A 9 -11.61 2.75 8.26
N LYS A 10 -12.17 2.00 9.21
CA LYS A 10 -12.11 0.53 9.24
C LYS A 10 -12.51 -0.09 7.90
N THR A 11 -13.49 0.51 7.22
CA THR A 11 -13.96 0.06 5.91
C THR A 11 -12.85 0.18 4.87
N LEU A 12 -12.15 1.31 4.85
CA LEU A 12 -11.01 1.57 3.96
C LEU A 12 -9.83 0.65 4.24
N ALA A 13 -9.56 0.36 5.52
CA ALA A 13 -8.51 -0.57 5.92
C ALA A 13 -8.81 -1.99 5.44
N ILE A 14 -10.04 -2.49 5.63
CA ILE A 14 -10.46 -3.83 5.20
C ILE A 14 -10.47 -3.92 3.67
N VAL A 15 -11.07 -2.94 2.99
CA VAL A 15 -11.13 -2.88 1.53
C VAL A 15 -9.73 -2.81 0.92
N GLY A 16 -8.85 -1.99 1.51
CA GLY A 16 -7.45 -1.90 1.10
C GLY A 16 -6.68 -3.21 1.28
N LEU A 17 -6.91 -3.94 2.38
CA LEU A 17 -6.27 -5.23 2.64
C LEU A 17 -6.72 -6.29 1.63
N VAL A 18 -8.02 -6.36 1.34
CA VAL A 18 -8.57 -7.29 0.34
C VAL A 18 -8.02 -6.97 -1.05
N LEU A 19 -7.99 -5.71 -1.45
CA LEU A 19 -7.52 -5.29 -2.78
C LEU A 19 -6.01 -5.43 -2.96
N THR A 20 -5.23 -5.29 -1.88
CA THR A 20 -3.81 -5.63 -1.88
C THR A 20 -3.60 -7.14 -2.01
N ILE A 21 -4.38 -7.98 -1.33
CA ILE A 21 -4.30 -9.45 -1.49
C ILE A 21 -4.68 -9.86 -2.92
N LEU A 22 -5.71 -9.23 -3.49
CA LEU A 22 -6.11 -9.40 -4.89
C LEU A 22 -5.14 -8.75 -5.89
N ASN A 23 -4.04 -8.18 -5.38
CA ASN A 23 -2.92 -7.66 -6.16
C ASN A 23 -3.26 -6.52 -7.12
N VAL A 24 -4.32 -5.76 -6.80
CA VAL A 24 -4.91 -4.76 -7.72
C VAL A 24 -4.05 -3.50 -7.82
N LEU A 25 -3.38 -3.07 -6.74
CA LEU A 25 -2.32 -2.03 -6.78
C LEU A 25 -1.67 -1.85 -5.39
N PRO A 26 -0.42 -2.30 -5.18
CA PRO A 26 0.30 -2.06 -3.92
C PRO A 26 0.54 -0.56 -3.72
N GLY A 27 0.23 -0.05 -2.52
CA GLY A 27 0.54 1.33 -2.13
C GLY A 27 -0.56 2.38 -2.34
N LEU A 28 -1.48 2.17 -3.28
CA LEU A 28 -2.60 3.11 -3.52
C LEU A 28 -3.51 3.21 -2.29
N TRP A 29 -3.83 2.06 -1.69
CA TRP A 29 -4.67 1.99 -0.49
C TRP A 29 -4.03 2.68 0.72
N ALA A 30 -2.70 2.63 0.83
CA ALA A 30 -1.97 3.28 1.92
C ALA A 30 -1.97 4.81 1.78
N ILE A 31 -2.05 5.32 0.55
CA ILE A 31 -2.24 6.76 0.30
C ILE A 31 -3.64 7.21 0.75
N LEU A 32 -4.66 6.38 0.51
CA LEU A 32 -6.05 6.65 0.88
C LEU A 32 -6.30 6.50 2.39
N ALA A 33 -5.52 5.66 3.07
CA ALA A 33 -5.58 5.45 4.52
C ALA A 33 -5.21 6.69 5.37
N GLY A 34 -4.61 7.72 4.75
CA GLY A 34 -4.38 9.01 5.38
C GLY A 34 -2.92 9.47 5.36
N PRO A 35 -2.65 10.70 5.85
CA PRO A 35 -1.35 11.34 5.73
C PRO A 35 -0.20 10.60 6.43
N LYS A 36 -0.50 9.79 7.47
CA LYS A 36 0.49 8.97 8.19
C LYS A 36 1.11 7.88 7.31
N TYR A 37 0.35 7.33 6.35
CA TYR A 37 0.78 6.22 5.49
C TYR A 37 1.05 6.64 4.05
N ARG A 38 0.74 7.90 3.70
CA ARG A 38 0.94 8.45 2.36
C ARG A 38 2.36 8.25 1.84
N THR A 39 3.39 8.50 2.64
CA THR A 39 4.79 8.33 2.21
C THR A 39 5.12 6.86 1.90
N GLN A 40 4.68 5.93 2.75
CA GLN A 40 4.88 4.49 2.50
C GLN A 40 4.10 4.02 1.27
N GLY A 41 2.87 4.52 1.10
CA GLY A 41 2.04 4.21 -0.06
C GLY A 41 2.65 4.71 -1.36
N ILE A 42 3.20 5.93 -1.38
CA ILE A 42 3.92 6.46 -2.55
C ILE A 42 5.14 5.61 -2.86
N LEU A 43 5.95 5.23 -1.85
CA LEU A 43 7.10 4.36 -2.05
C LEU A 43 6.71 3.01 -2.62
N GLN A 44 5.66 2.37 -2.10
CA GLN A 44 5.14 1.10 -2.62
C GLN A 44 4.64 1.25 -4.06
N LEU A 45 3.97 2.37 -4.39
CA LEU A 45 3.51 2.65 -5.76
C LEU A 45 4.68 2.83 -6.73
N VAL A 46 5.68 3.63 -6.34
CA VAL A 46 6.90 3.87 -7.14
C VAL A 46 7.68 2.58 -7.34
N LEU A 47 7.89 1.81 -6.27
CA LEU A 47 8.58 0.52 -6.33
C LEU A 47 7.82 -0.49 -7.19
N THR A 48 6.48 -0.48 -7.15
CA THR A 48 5.66 -1.31 -8.05
C THR A 48 5.91 -0.92 -9.50
N ILE A 49 5.87 0.38 -9.83
CA ILE A 49 6.13 0.88 -11.19
C ILE A 49 7.55 0.53 -11.64
N VAL A 50 8.55 0.67 -10.77
CA VAL A 50 9.95 0.31 -11.06
C VAL A 50 10.14 -1.20 -11.21
N SER A 51 9.36 -2.01 -10.49
CA SER A 51 9.45 -3.47 -10.57
C SER A 51 8.98 -4.00 -11.93
N ILE A 52 8.03 -3.34 -12.60
CA ILE A 52 7.50 -3.75 -13.92
C ILE A 52 8.61 -3.85 -14.99
N PRO A 53 9.43 -2.81 -15.27
CA PRO A 53 10.55 -2.93 -16.19
C PRO A 53 11.64 -3.87 -15.66
N LEU A 54 11.81 -3.96 -14.34
CA LEU A 54 12.77 -4.88 -13.72
C LEU A 54 12.36 -6.37 -13.86
N MET A 55 11.08 -6.68 -14.12
CA MET A 55 10.63 -8.05 -14.37
C MET A 55 11.29 -8.62 -15.64
N LEU A 56 11.69 -7.77 -16.60
CA LEU A 56 12.44 -8.18 -17.78
C LEU A 56 13.83 -8.73 -17.45
N MET A 57 14.38 -8.40 -16.27
CA MET A 57 15.69 -8.87 -15.79
C MET A 57 15.57 -10.00 -14.76
N LEU A 58 14.42 -10.68 -14.65
CA LEU A 58 14.08 -11.74 -13.66
C LEU A 58 14.11 -11.29 -12.18
N ILE A 59 14.92 -10.30 -11.81
CA ILE A 59 15.01 -9.71 -10.47
C ILE A 59 13.77 -8.91 -10.07
N GLY A 60 12.95 -8.48 -11.04
CA GLY A 60 11.69 -7.81 -10.75
C GLY A 60 10.66 -8.68 -10.06
N ILE A 61 10.69 -10.01 -10.25
CA ILE A 61 9.75 -10.94 -9.61
C ILE A 61 9.92 -10.97 -8.08
N PRO A 62 11.12 -11.24 -7.52
CA PRO A 62 11.30 -11.21 -6.06
C PRO A 62 11.12 -9.80 -5.48
N LEU A 63 11.48 -8.75 -6.22
CA LEU A 63 11.23 -7.37 -5.81
C LEU A 63 9.73 -7.09 -5.68
N TYR A 64 8.94 -7.47 -6.69
CA TYR A 64 7.49 -7.31 -6.69
C TYR A 64 6.82 -8.07 -5.55
N PHE A 65 7.23 -9.33 -5.30
CA PHE A 65 6.75 -10.09 -4.15
C PHE A 65 7.08 -9.42 -2.81
N GLY A 66 8.29 -8.86 -2.67
CA GLY A 66 8.66 -8.09 -1.48
C GLY A 66 7.77 -6.87 -1.25
N ILE A 67 7.48 -6.12 -2.32
CA ILE A 67 6.58 -4.95 -2.27
C ILE A 67 5.15 -5.38 -1.92
N TRP A 68 4.67 -6.49 -2.47
CA TRP A 68 3.35 -7.04 -2.19
C TRP A 68 3.18 -7.41 -0.71
N ILE A 69 4.11 -8.20 -0.16
CA ILE A 69 4.10 -8.57 1.27
C ILE A 69 4.18 -7.32 2.15
N TRP A 70 5.05 -6.37 1.79
CA TRP A 70 5.18 -5.12 2.53
C TRP A 70 3.88 -4.32 2.54
N SER A 71 3.16 -4.29 1.41
CA SER A 71 1.87 -3.59 1.30
C SER A 71 0.80 -4.22 2.20
N ILE A 72 0.77 -5.55 2.33
CA ILE A 72 -0.12 -6.26 3.26
C ILE A 72 0.19 -5.85 4.71
N VAL A 73 1.47 -5.84 5.09
CA VAL A 73 1.89 -5.43 6.45
C VAL A 73 1.52 -3.98 6.74
N THR A 74 1.63 -3.07 5.76
CA THR A 74 1.18 -1.69 5.91
C THR A 74 -0.33 -1.61 6.12
N MET A 75 -1.13 -2.35 5.33
CA MET A 75 -2.60 -2.38 5.51
C MET A 75 -3.02 -2.99 6.85
N ALA A 76 -2.32 -4.01 7.34
CA ALA A 76 -2.56 -4.58 8.65
C ALA A 76 -2.31 -3.54 9.77
N LYS A 77 -1.27 -2.71 9.65
CA LYS A 77 -1.03 -1.59 10.58
C LYS A 77 -2.11 -0.51 10.49
N VAL A 78 -2.57 -0.17 9.29
CA VAL A 78 -3.70 0.76 9.11
C VAL A 78 -4.94 0.24 9.83
N TYR A 79 -5.24 -1.06 9.69
CA TYR A 79 -6.37 -1.68 10.36
C TYR A 79 -6.25 -1.65 11.89
N GLN A 80 -5.06 -1.98 12.43
CA GLN A 80 -4.79 -1.90 13.86
C GLN A 80 -4.95 -0.47 14.40
N ASP A 81 -4.46 0.54 13.69
CA ASP A 81 -4.61 1.95 14.08
C ASP A 81 -6.05 2.48 13.88
N SER A 82 -6.91 1.71 13.20
CA SER A 82 -8.35 2.02 13.02
C SER A 82 -9.23 1.36 14.09
N GLN A 83 -8.69 0.46 14.92
CA GLN A 83 -9.39 -0.13 16.07
C GLN A 83 -9.37 0.83 17.26
#